data_AF-H3BT30-F1
#
_entry.id   AF-H3BT30-F1
#
_cell.length_a   1.000
_cell.length_b   1.000
_cell.length_c   1.000
_cell.angle_alpha   90.00
_cell.angle_beta   90.00
_cell.angle_gamma   90.00
#
_symmetry.space_group_name_H-M   'P 1'
#
loop_
_entity.id
_entity.type
_entity.pdbx_description
1 polymer ?
#
loop_
_entity_poly.entity_id
_entity_poly.type
_entity_poly.pdbx_seq_one_letter_code
_entity_poly.pdbx_strand_id
1 'polypeptide(L)'
;MAEKVNNFPPLPKFIPLKPCFYQDFEADIPPQHVSMTKRLYYLWMLNSVTLAVNLVGCLAWLIGGGGATNFGLAFLWLILFTPCSYVCWFRPIYKAF
;
A
#
# COMPACT_ATOMS: atom_id res chain seq x y z
N MET A 1 5.13 -10.93 -27.62
CA MET A 1 4.50 -10.09 -26.57
C MET A 1 5.58 -9.75 -25.59
N ALA A 2 5.99 -8.49 -25.50
CA ALA A 2 7.04 -8.09 -24.55
C ALA A 2 6.51 -8.29 -23.12
N GLU A 3 7.21 -9.08 -22.32
CA GLU A 3 6.83 -9.34 -20.93
C GLU A 3 6.92 -8.02 -20.14
N LYS A 4 5.78 -7.51 -19.70
CA LYS A 4 5.68 -6.27 -18.90
C LYS A 4 6.41 -6.50 -17.57
N VAL A 5 7.53 -5.80 -17.34
CA VAL A 5 8.42 -5.99 -16.18
C VAL A 5 7.79 -5.44 -14.89
N ASN A 6 7.55 -6.29 -13.90
CA ASN A 6 6.98 -5.88 -12.61
C ASN A 6 7.82 -4.76 -11.96
N ASN A 7 7.18 -3.61 -11.71
CA ASN A 7 7.83 -2.41 -11.16
C ASN A 7 7.23 -2.00 -9.80
N PHE A 8 6.24 -2.74 -9.30
CA PHE A 8 5.45 -2.38 -8.13
C PHE A 8 5.27 -3.55 -7.15
N PRO A 9 5.35 -3.33 -5.83
CA PRO A 9 5.90 -2.15 -5.15
C PRO A 9 7.43 -2.06 -5.31
N PRO A 10 8.01 -0.85 -5.44
CA PRO A 10 9.45 -0.64 -5.41
C PRO A 10 9.95 -0.86 -3.99
N LEU A 11 10.25 -2.12 -3.67
CA LEU A 11 10.76 -2.47 -2.36
C LEU A 11 12.26 -2.19 -2.30
N PRO A 12 12.76 -1.61 -1.20
CA PRO A 12 14.19 -1.54 -0.95
C PRO A 12 14.82 -2.94 -1.05
N LYS A 13 16.02 -3.05 -1.61
CA LYS A 13 16.73 -4.33 -1.84
C LYS A 13 16.96 -5.18 -0.58
N PHE A 14 16.75 -4.62 0.63
CA PHE A 14 16.87 -5.34 1.90
C PHE A 14 15.65 -6.23 2.20
N ILE A 15 14.51 -6.01 1.54
CA ILE A 15 13.31 -6.82 1.71
C ILE A 15 13.34 -7.94 0.66
N PRO A 16 13.28 -9.24 1.05
CA PRO A 16 13.32 -10.38 0.12
C PRO A 16 12.01 -10.57 -0.67
N LEU A 17 11.28 -9.49 -0.92
CA LEU A 17 10.05 -9.48 -1.71
C LEU A 17 10.38 -8.87 -3.07
N LYS A 18 10.18 -9.66 -4.13
CA LYS A 18 10.29 -9.17 -5.50
C LYS A 18 9.08 -8.27 -5.82
N PRO A 19 9.22 -7.26 -6.70
CA PRO A 19 8.07 -6.52 -7.22
C PRO A 19 7.05 -7.50 -7.81
N CYS A 20 5.83 -7.51 -7.26
CA CYS A 20 4.80 -8.50 -7.60
C CYS A 20 3.91 -8.05 -8.77
N PHE A 21 3.89 -6.76 -9.10
CA PHE A 21 2.94 -6.21 -10.06
C PHE A 21 3.62 -5.26 -11.06
N TYR A 22 3.15 -5.33 -12.30
CA TYR A 22 3.32 -4.26 -13.28
C TYR A 22 2.27 -3.18 -13.01
N GLN A 23 2.70 -1.93 -12.92
CA GLN A 23 1.83 -0.79 -12.71
C GLN A 23 2.29 0.33 -13.63
N ASP A 24 1.49 0.67 -14.64
CA ASP A 24 1.75 1.78 -15.55
C ASP A 24 0.43 2.53 -15.79
N PHE A 25 0.33 3.75 -15.29
CA PHE A 25 -0.91 4.52 -15.39
C PHE A 25 -1.12 5.12 -16.77
N GLU A 26 -0.06 5.29 -17.56
CA GLU A 26 -0.11 6.01 -18.84
C GLU A 26 -0.28 5.05 -20.01
N ALA A 27 0.23 3.83 -19.89
CA ALA A 27 0.02 2.77 -20.88
C ALA A 27 -1.32 2.03 -20.71
N ASP A 28 -1.83 1.89 -19.47
CA ASP A 28 -3.01 1.05 -19.20
C ASP A 28 -4.34 1.83 -19.10
N ILE A 29 -4.33 3.14 -18.84
CA ILE A 29 -5.57 3.92 -18.60
C ILE A 29 -5.73 5.04 -19.64
N PRO A 30 -6.94 5.24 -20.21
CA PRO A 30 -7.20 6.34 -21.13
C PRO A 30 -6.86 7.69 -20.51
N PRO A 31 -6.27 8.64 -21.25
CA PRO A 31 -5.72 9.90 -20.71
C PRO A 31 -6.72 10.75 -19.92
N GLN A 32 -8.02 10.57 -20.15
CA GLN A 32 -9.09 11.24 -19.41
C GLN A 32 -9.22 10.78 -17.95
N HIS A 33 -8.90 9.52 -17.64
CA HIS A 33 -9.11 8.91 -16.31
C HIS A 33 -7.81 8.81 -15.48
N VAL A 34 -6.65 9.04 -16.08
CA VAL A 34 -5.33 8.96 -15.43
C VAL A 34 -5.24 9.81 -14.16
N SER A 35 -5.79 11.03 -14.18
CA SER A 35 -5.78 11.94 -13.02
C SER A 35 -6.55 11.38 -11.83
N MET A 36 -7.71 10.75 -12.07
CA MET A 36 -8.52 10.13 -11.02
C MET A 36 -7.81 8.89 -10.45
N THR A 37 -7.24 8.04 -11.30
CA THR A 37 -6.53 6.85 -10.83
C THR A 37 -5.27 7.22 -10.04
N LYS A 38 -4.53 8.26 -10.45
CA LYS A 38 -3.39 8.80 -9.67
C LYS A 38 -3.84 9.30 -8.30
N ARG A 39 -4.96 10.02 -8.19
CA ARG A 39 -5.52 10.47 -6.88
C ARG A 39 -5.89 9.30 -5.97
N LEU A 40 -6.54 8.27 -6.51
CA LEU A 40 -6.88 7.06 -5.76
C LEU A 40 -5.64 6.30 -5.29
N TYR A 41 -4.59 6.27 -6.11
CA TYR A 41 -3.29 5.72 -5.71
C TYR A 41 -2.68 6.49 -4.54
N TYR A 42 -2.68 7.82 -4.58
CA TYR A 42 -2.23 8.65 -3.45
C TYR A 42 -3.08 8.42 -2.19
N LEU A 43 -4.39 8.25 -2.33
CA LEU A 43 -5.28 7.94 -1.21
C LEU A 43 -4.95 6.57 -0.58
N TRP A 44 -4.70 5.56 -1.40
CA TRP A 44 -4.25 4.25 -0.92
C TRP A 44 -2.90 4.33 -0.19
N MET A 45 -1.93 5.07 -0.74
CA MET A 45 -0.66 5.32 -0.05
C MET A 45 -0.84 6.05 1.27
N LEU A 46 -1.70 7.07 1.32
CA LEU A 46 -2.01 7.81 2.55
C LEU A 46 -2.58 6.89 3.63
N ASN A 47 -3.45 5.95 3.24
CA ASN A 47 -3.99 4.94 4.14
C ASN A 47 -2.87 4.03 4.72
N SER A 48 -1.95 3.55 3.89
CA SER A 48 -0.78 2.79 4.34
C SER A 48 0.13 3.60 5.27
N VAL A 49 0.38 4.87 4.96
CA VAL A 49 1.17 5.78 5.82
C VAL A 49 0.48 5.98 7.16
N THR A 50 -0.85 6.13 7.18
CA THR A 50 -1.63 6.31 8.40
C THR A 50 -1.51 5.09 9.32
N LEU A 51 -1.58 3.88 8.76
CA LEU A 51 -1.36 2.64 9.51
C LEU A 51 0.07 2.56 10.06
N ALA A 52 1.07 3.04 9.31
CA ALA A 52 2.46 3.08 9.77
C ALA A 52 2.66 4.08 10.92
N VAL A 53 2.06 5.27 10.82
CA VAL A 53 2.06 6.27 11.90
C VAL A 53 1.35 5.71 13.13
N ASN A 54 0.24 4.98 12.97
CA ASN A 54 -0.45 4.31 14.06
C ASN A 54 0.44 3.27 14.76
N LEU A 55 1.21 2.49 14.01
CA LEU A 55 2.19 1.55 14.57
C LEU A 55 3.28 2.28 15.38
N VAL A 56 3.83 3.38 14.86
CA VAL A 56 4.84 4.19 15.56
C VAL A 56 4.26 4.81 16.84
N GLY A 57 3.02 5.32 16.79
CA GLY A 57 2.32 5.85 17.97
C GLY A 57 2.09 4.79 19.04
N CYS A 58 1.67 3.60 18.65
CA CYS A 58 1.51 2.47 19.57
C CYS A 58 2.85 1.95 20.12
N LEU A 59 3.93 2.03 19.34
CA LEU A 59 5.28 1.73 19.81
C LEU A 59 5.75 2.76 20.85
N ALA A 60 5.52 4.05 20.61
CA ALA A 60 5.83 5.10 21.57
C ALA A 60 5.03 4.93 22.88
N TRP A 61 3.74 4.58 22.77
CA TRP A 61 2.89 4.23 23.91
C TRP A 61 3.43 3.04 24.71
N LEU A 62 3.87 1.99 24.02
CA LEU A 62 4.46 0.80 24.65
C LEU A 62 5.75 1.14 25.40
N ILE A 63 6.64 1.93 24.80
CA ILE A 63 7.90 2.38 25.45
C ILE A 63 7.61 3.27 26.66
N GLY A 64 6.52 4.06 26.61
CA GLY A 64 6.06 4.90 27.72
C GLY A 64 5.40 4.14 28.88
N GLY A 65 5.42 2.81 28.89
CA GLY A 65 4.79 1.98 29.94
C GLY A 65 3.33 1.61 29.67
N GLY A 66 2.82 1.90 28.47
CA GLY A 66 1.51 1.50 28.02
C GLY A 66 1.41 0.02 27.63
N GLY A 67 0.20 -0.52 27.57
CA GLY A 67 -0.03 -1.94 27.25
C GLY A 67 0.37 -2.34 25.82
N ALA A 68 0.96 -3.54 25.68
CA ALA A 68 1.42 -4.11 24.41
C ALA A 68 0.31 -4.48 23.42
N THR A 69 -0.94 -4.61 23.90
CA THR A 69 -2.09 -4.98 23.07
C THR A 69 -2.30 -4.02 21.90
N ASN A 70 -2.16 -2.72 22.13
CA ASN A 70 -2.33 -1.70 21.08
C ASN A 70 -1.27 -1.82 19.99
N PHE A 71 -0.03 -2.13 20.37
CA PHE A 71 1.07 -2.35 19.43
C PHE A 71 0.86 -3.62 18.59
N GLY A 72 0.52 -4.74 19.24
CA GLY A 72 0.24 -6.00 18.54
C GLY A 72 -0.91 -5.87 17.54
N LEU A 73 -1.99 -5.20 17.94
CA LEU A 73 -3.09 -4.87 17.04
C LEU A 73 -2.60 -3.99 15.90
N ALA A 74 -1.94 -2.85 16.18
CA ALA A 74 -1.46 -1.92 15.15
C ALA A 74 -0.57 -2.60 14.09
N PHE A 75 0.28 -3.55 14.52
CA PHE A 75 1.11 -4.34 13.63
C PHE A 75 0.29 -5.28 12.73
N LEU A 76 -0.70 -5.97 13.32
CA LEU A 76 -1.63 -6.82 12.57
C LEU A 76 -2.44 -6.00 11.57
N TRP A 77 -2.93 -4.81 11.97
CA TRP A 77 -3.65 -3.90 11.08
C TRP A 77 -2.77 -3.49 9.90
N LEU A 78 -1.50 -3.13 10.13
CA LEU A 78 -0.58 -2.73 9.07
C LEU A 78 -0.34 -3.86 8.06
N ILE A 79 -0.10 -5.10 8.52
CA ILE A 79 0.19 -6.23 7.65
C ILE A 79 -1.06 -6.74 6.92
N LEU A 80 -2.22 -6.77 7.56
CA LEU A 80 -3.44 -7.30 6.95
C LEU A 80 -4.10 -6.27 6.04
N PHE A 81 -4.26 -5.02 6.50
CA PHE A 81 -5.03 -4.01 5.78
C PHE A 81 -4.28 -3.39 4.61
N THR A 82 -2.95 -3.32 4.64
CA THR A 82 -2.17 -2.81 3.50
C THR A 82 -2.35 -3.65 2.22
N PRO A 83 -2.11 -4.98 2.20
CA PRO A 83 -2.36 -5.80 1.03
C PRO A 83 -3.85 -6.01 0.75
N CYS A 84 -4.69 -6.13 1.78
CA CYS A 84 -6.15 -6.28 1.59
C CYS A 84 -6.76 -5.05 0.92
N SER A 85 -6.41 -3.83 1.36
CA SER A 85 -6.88 -2.60 0.71
C SER A 85 -6.39 -2.48 -0.73
N TYR A 86 -5.18 -2.94 -1.04
CA TYR A 86 -4.69 -2.96 -2.41
C TYR A 86 -5.52 -3.91 -3.30
N VAL A 87 -5.77 -5.14 -2.82
CA VAL A 87 -6.47 -6.17 -3.59
C VAL A 87 -7.98 -5.91 -3.70
N CYS A 88 -8.62 -5.44 -2.64
CA CYS A 88 -10.07 -5.29 -2.57
C CYS A 88 -10.58 -3.94 -3.07
N TRP A 89 -9.76 -2.88 -3.00
CA TRP A 89 -10.16 -1.53 -3.40
C TRP A 89 -9.39 -1.05 -4.62
N PHE A 90 -8.06 -0.96 -4.52
CA PHE A 90 -7.28 -0.27 -5.55
C PHE A 90 -7.23 -1.05 -6.86
N ARG A 91 -7.02 -2.37 -6.79
CA ARG A 91 -6.86 -3.22 -7.98
C ARG A 91 -8.14 -3.36 -8.83
N PRO A 92 -9.36 -3.54 -8.27
CA PRO A 92 -10.59 -3.54 -9.04
C PRO A 92 -10.83 -2.20 -9.73
N ILE A 93 -10.56 -1.09 -9.03
CA ILE A 93 -10.74 0.25 -9.60
C ILE A 93 -9.72 0.51 -10.71
N TYR A 94 -8.46 0.15 -10.52
CA TYR A 94 -7.42 0.27 -11.55
C TYR A 94 -7.76 -0.54 -12.81
N LYS A 95 -8.45 -1.68 -12.67
CA LYS A 95 -8.91 -2.49 -13.81
C LYS A 95 -10.24 -2.03 -14.42
N ALA A 96 -11.00 -1.19 -13.73
CA ALA A 96 -12.31 -0.71 -14.19
C ALA A 96 -12.20 0.49 -15.15
N PHE A 97 -11.05 1.16 -15.14
CA PHE A 97 -10.70 2.27 -16.03
C PHE A 97 -9.74 1.80 -17.12
#